data_AF-A0A919YTD7-F1
#
_entry.id   AF-A0A919YTD7-F1
#
_cell.length_a   1.000
_cell.length_b   1.000
_cell.length_c   1.000
_cell.angle_alpha   90.00
_cell.angle_beta   90.00
_cell.angle_gamma   90.00
#
_symmetry.space_group_name_H-M   'P 1'
#
loop_
_entity.id
_entity.type
_entity.pdbx_description
1 polymer ?
#
loop_
_entity_poly.entity_id
_entity_poly.type
_entity_poly.pdbx_seq_one_letter_code
_entity_poly.pdbx_strand_id
1 'polypeptide(L)'
;MKLELDFVKCNPVHNMTILVKTEYPVEQHLHIASQMMAYHHLYAEQVGFVEKASRLDCAARLQMAGGEFCGNACMSLAAYLAAEQNLPEGGKTEFALEASGAAMPVHCQVKQDGGAYICEVEMPVPERLERASVSVEGRDIELGIVRYRDSFHAIIEVEHVDHLARAMSERLARLLGIASGGSLVGIMLYRSASNELLPLIYVPALNSMIWEQGCGSGTASLGAYLAWSRQQNIAIPIRQPGGCIHVIAACSNGQISSLRIKSSVSIVAQGRAYVDDNIQNLGGRC
;
A
#
# COMPACT_ATOMS: atom_id res chain seq x y z
N MET A 1 -23.39 -17.21 14.08
CA MET A 1 -22.91 -18.30 13.18
C MET A 1 -21.48 -17.98 12.81
N LYS A 2 -20.65 -18.93 12.35
CA LYS A 2 -19.32 -18.63 11.83
C LYS A 2 -19.34 -18.68 10.30
N LEU A 3 -18.73 -17.70 9.67
CA LEU A 3 -18.42 -17.70 8.24
C LEU A 3 -17.13 -18.48 8.03
N GLU A 4 -17.09 -19.33 7.00
CA GLU A 4 -15.90 -20.11 6.60
C GLU A 4 -15.31 -19.45 5.35
N LEU A 5 -14.03 -19.07 5.43
CA LEU A 5 -13.34 -18.29 4.40
C LEU A 5 -12.11 -19.07 3.91
N ASP A 6 -11.99 -19.28 2.61
CA ASP A 6 -10.70 -19.64 1.99
C ASP A 6 -9.85 -18.38 1.85
N PHE A 7 -8.59 -18.45 2.28
CA PHE A 7 -7.66 -17.33 2.18
C PHE A 7 -6.27 -17.76 1.71
N VAL A 8 -5.54 -16.80 1.16
CA VAL A 8 -4.08 -16.86 1.07
C VAL A 8 -3.48 -15.67 1.80
N LYS A 9 -2.36 -15.89 2.50
CA LYS A 9 -1.61 -14.84 3.19
C LYS A 9 -0.28 -14.67 2.49
N CYS A 10 0.00 -13.43 2.11
CA CYS A 10 1.20 -13.02 1.39
C CYS A 10 2.03 -12.05 2.23
N ASN A 11 3.32 -12.02 1.95
CA ASN A 11 4.30 -11.12 2.56
C ASN A 11 4.95 -10.24 1.48
N PRO A 12 4.34 -9.11 1.10
CA PRO A 12 4.98 -8.06 0.33
C PRO A 12 5.74 -7.10 1.28
N VAL A 13 7.02 -7.38 1.55
CA VAL A 13 7.88 -6.48 2.36
C VAL A 13 7.32 -6.19 3.77
N HIS A 14 6.90 -7.26 4.45
CA HIS A 14 6.29 -7.29 5.78
C HIS A 14 4.94 -6.56 5.92
N ASN A 15 4.41 -5.96 4.84
CA ASN A 15 3.04 -5.46 4.79
C ASN A 15 2.08 -6.64 4.59
N MET A 16 1.96 -7.48 5.63
CA MET A 16 1.27 -8.76 5.56
C MET A 16 -0.14 -8.59 5.00
N THR A 17 -0.40 -9.22 3.85
CA THR A 17 -1.63 -9.05 3.09
C THR A 17 -2.38 -10.37 3.06
N ILE A 18 -3.66 -10.35 3.40
CA ILE A 18 -4.56 -11.49 3.25
C ILE A 18 -5.42 -11.26 2.00
N LEU A 19 -5.54 -12.29 1.16
CA LEU A 19 -6.51 -12.33 0.07
C LEU A 19 -7.58 -13.36 0.40
N VAL A 20 -8.82 -12.90 0.57
CA VAL A 20 -9.99 -13.75 0.77
C VAL A 20 -10.51 -14.19 -0.60
N LYS A 21 -10.68 -15.50 -0.79
CA LYS A 21 -11.09 -16.09 -2.07
C LYS A 21 -12.57 -16.46 -2.10
N THR A 22 -13.18 -16.60 -0.93
CA THR A 22 -14.61 -16.87 -0.82
C THR A 22 -15.39 -15.58 -1.04
N GLU A 23 -16.37 -15.62 -1.94
CA GLU A 23 -17.21 -14.46 -2.24
C GLU A 23 -18.19 -14.19 -1.09
N TYR A 24 -18.15 -12.97 -0.58
CA TYR A 24 -19.10 -12.42 0.39
C TYR A 24 -19.61 -11.06 -0.08
N PRO A 25 -20.83 -10.65 0.30
CA PRO A 25 -21.34 -9.32 0.02
C PRO A 25 -20.39 -8.24 0.54
N VAL A 26 -20.23 -7.16 -0.23
CA VAL A 26 -19.34 -6.03 0.11
C VAL A 26 -19.64 -5.45 1.50
N GLU A 27 -20.92 -5.46 1.91
CA GLU A 27 -21.40 -5.06 3.24
C GLU A 27 -20.68 -5.78 4.40
N GLN A 28 -20.19 -7.00 4.16
CA GLN A 28 -19.51 -7.83 5.17
C GLN A 28 -17.97 -7.68 5.13
N HIS A 29 -17.40 -7.09 4.06
CA HIS A 29 -15.95 -7.07 3.83
C HIS A 29 -15.20 -6.40 4.98
N LEU A 30 -15.66 -5.23 5.44
CA LEU A 30 -15.01 -4.50 6.53
C LEU A 30 -15.00 -5.30 7.84
N HIS A 31 -16.12 -5.95 8.16
CA HIS A 31 -16.26 -6.78 9.37
C HIS A 31 -15.37 -8.02 9.33
N ILE A 32 -15.35 -8.71 8.19
CA ILE A 32 -14.46 -9.87 7.95
C ILE A 32 -12.99 -9.43 8.06
N ALA A 33 -12.62 -8.35 7.37
CA ALA A 33 -11.26 -7.85 7.34
C ALA A 33 -10.76 -7.46 8.75
N SER A 34 -11.58 -6.76 9.52
CA SER A 34 -11.26 -6.37 10.90
C SER A 34 -10.91 -7.58 11.77
N GLN A 35 -11.72 -8.64 11.71
CA GLN A 35 -11.44 -9.88 12.44
C GLN A 35 -10.16 -10.57 11.97
N MET A 36 -9.93 -10.67 10.65
CA MET A 36 -8.75 -11.34 10.10
C MET A 36 -7.44 -10.59 10.40
N MET A 37 -7.48 -9.25 10.42
CA MET A 37 -6.31 -8.42 10.76
C MET A 37 -5.97 -8.45 12.25
N ALA A 38 -6.91 -8.82 13.12
CA ALA A 38 -6.71 -8.81 14.55
C ALA A 38 -5.55 -9.72 15.01
N TYR A 39 -4.83 -9.28 16.04
CA TYR A 39 -3.71 -10.01 16.62
C TYR A 39 -4.06 -11.45 17.05
N HIS A 40 -5.27 -11.65 17.57
CA HIS A 40 -5.74 -12.96 18.05
C HIS A 40 -6.32 -13.86 16.94
N HIS A 41 -6.19 -13.44 15.67
CA HIS A 41 -6.65 -14.20 14.51
C HIS A 41 -5.47 -14.43 13.55
N LEU A 42 -5.60 -14.12 12.27
CA LEU A 42 -4.53 -14.32 11.28
C LEU A 42 -3.44 -13.25 11.34
N TYR A 43 -3.69 -12.10 11.98
CA TYR A 43 -2.76 -10.97 12.16
C TYR A 43 -2.08 -10.48 10.88
N ALA A 44 -2.63 -9.43 10.28
CA ALA A 44 -2.19 -8.86 9.02
C ALA A 44 -2.37 -7.33 9.02
N GLU A 45 -1.72 -6.65 8.08
CA GLU A 45 -1.87 -5.21 7.89
C GLU A 45 -3.03 -4.89 6.95
N GLN A 46 -3.33 -5.79 6.00
CA GLN A 46 -4.31 -5.56 4.93
C GLN A 46 -5.10 -6.82 4.58
N VAL A 47 -6.34 -6.62 4.14
CA VAL A 47 -7.22 -7.67 3.62
C VAL A 47 -7.86 -7.19 2.32
N GLY A 48 -7.74 -7.98 1.26
CA GLY A 48 -8.45 -7.80 0.00
C GLY A 48 -9.29 -9.03 -0.34
N PHE A 49 -10.38 -8.82 -1.06
CA PHE A 49 -11.30 -9.85 -1.52
C PHE A 49 -11.08 -10.08 -3.01
N VAL A 50 -10.83 -11.32 -3.39
CA VAL A 50 -10.60 -11.72 -4.78
C VAL A 50 -11.93 -12.07 -5.40
N GLU A 51 -12.34 -11.29 -6.39
CA GLU A 51 -13.59 -11.42 -7.11
C GLU A 51 -13.31 -11.77 -8.58
N LYS A 52 -14.34 -12.28 -9.24
CA LYS A 52 -14.30 -12.43 -10.70
C LYS A 52 -14.18 -11.05 -11.37
N ALA A 53 -13.26 -10.94 -12.32
CA ALA A 53 -13.14 -9.72 -13.12
C ALA A 53 -14.41 -9.43 -13.91
N SER A 54 -14.80 -8.17 -13.98
CA SER A 54 -15.92 -7.69 -14.79
C SER A 54 -15.53 -7.54 -16.27
N ARG A 55 -14.26 -7.23 -16.53
CA ARG A 55 -13.68 -7.14 -17.87
C ARG A 55 -13.01 -8.44 -18.30
N LEU A 56 -13.17 -8.79 -19.58
CA LEU A 56 -12.60 -10.01 -20.18
C LEU A 56 -11.07 -9.98 -20.31
N ASP A 57 -10.46 -8.79 -20.34
CA ASP A 57 -9.01 -8.60 -20.44
C ASP A 57 -8.30 -8.66 -19.08
N CYS A 58 -9.06 -8.78 -17.98
CA CYS A 58 -8.53 -8.81 -16.62
C CYS A 58 -8.59 -10.22 -16.02
N ALA A 59 -7.53 -10.61 -15.32
CA ALA A 59 -7.41 -11.95 -14.74
C ALA A 59 -8.27 -12.14 -13.48
N ALA A 60 -8.43 -11.08 -12.69
CA ALA A 60 -9.23 -11.04 -11.47
C ALA A 60 -9.56 -9.60 -11.08
N ARG A 61 -10.47 -9.45 -10.11
CA ARG A 61 -10.74 -8.18 -9.43
C ARG A 61 -10.33 -8.28 -7.97
N LEU A 62 -9.66 -7.24 -7.48
CA LEU A 62 -9.28 -7.08 -6.09
C LEU A 62 -10.12 -5.97 -5.44
N GLN A 63 -10.94 -6.34 -4.47
CA GLN A 63 -11.72 -5.41 -3.67
C GLN A 63 -11.08 -5.27 -2.29
N MET A 64 -10.44 -4.14 -2.01
CA MET A 64 -9.93 -3.86 -0.67
C MET A 64 -11.07 -3.59 0.30
N ALA A 65 -10.89 -3.98 1.57
CA ALA A 65 -11.91 -3.82 2.61
C ALA A 65 -12.29 -2.35 2.86
N GLY A 66 -11.36 -1.41 2.68
CA GLY A 66 -11.61 0.03 2.77
C GLY A 66 -11.99 0.69 1.44
N GLY A 67 -12.06 -0.08 0.34
CA GLY A 67 -12.38 0.41 -1.01
C GLY A 67 -11.24 1.17 -1.70
N GLU A 68 -10.07 1.28 -1.07
CA GLU A 68 -8.89 1.97 -1.59
C GLU A 68 -8.14 1.13 -2.62
N PHE A 69 -7.22 1.78 -3.33
CA PHE A 69 -6.21 1.09 -4.14
C PHE A 69 -5.01 0.70 -3.28
N CYS A 70 -4.53 -0.54 -3.43
CA CYS A 70 -3.31 -0.98 -2.76
C CYS A 70 -2.37 -1.76 -3.69
N GLY A 71 -1.19 -1.19 -3.96
CA GLY A 71 -0.15 -1.82 -4.79
C GLY A 71 0.41 -3.12 -4.18
N ASN A 72 0.58 -3.19 -2.85
CA ASN A 72 1.07 -4.40 -2.17
C ASN A 72 0.09 -5.56 -2.31
N ALA A 73 -1.22 -5.27 -2.24
CA ALA A 73 -2.25 -6.26 -2.42
C ALA A 73 -2.40 -6.70 -3.89
N CYS A 74 -2.26 -5.78 -4.85
CA CYS A 74 -2.18 -6.14 -6.27
C CYS A 74 -0.97 -7.05 -6.58
N MET A 75 0.22 -6.73 -6.04
CA MET A 75 1.39 -7.61 -6.16
C MET A 75 1.15 -8.97 -5.51
N SER A 76 0.47 -9.00 -4.36
CA SER A 76 0.09 -10.25 -3.68
C SER A 76 -0.86 -11.10 -4.51
N LEU A 77 -1.85 -10.50 -5.15
CA LEU A 77 -2.78 -11.19 -6.04
C LEU A 77 -2.07 -11.70 -7.30
N ALA A 78 -1.20 -10.88 -7.90
CA ALA A 78 -0.41 -11.29 -9.06
C ALA A 78 0.52 -12.47 -8.74
N ALA A 79 1.19 -12.46 -7.56
CA ALA A 79 1.99 -13.57 -7.07
C ALA A 79 1.14 -14.85 -6.89
N TYR A 80 -0.04 -14.73 -6.28
CA TYR A 80 -0.96 -15.85 -6.10
C TYR A 80 -1.42 -16.43 -7.46
N LEU A 81 -1.83 -15.60 -8.41
CA LEU A 81 -2.24 -16.05 -9.75
C LEU A 81 -1.09 -16.76 -10.49
N ALA A 82 0.14 -16.26 -10.37
CA ALA A 82 1.32 -16.93 -10.92
C ALA A 82 1.58 -18.30 -10.28
N ALA A 83 1.34 -18.43 -8.97
CA ALA A 83 1.44 -19.70 -8.27
C ALA A 83 0.39 -20.70 -8.74
N GLU A 84 -0.87 -20.29 -8.91
CA GLU A 84 -1.95 -21.13 -9.41
C GLU A 84 -1.70 -21.60 -10.86
N GLN A 85 -1.00 -20.79 -11.66
CA GLN A 85 -0.55 -21.16 -13.00
C GLN A 85 0.66 -22.11 -12.99
N ASN A 86 1.19 -22.48 -11.82
CA ASN A 86 2.42 -23.25 -11.68
C ASN A 86 3.57 -22.66 -12.52
N LEU A 87 3.74 -21.33 -12.46
CA LEU A 87 4.86 -20.66 -13.12
C LEU A 87 6.15 -21.40 -12.72
N PRO A 88 7.06 -21.73 -13.67
CA PRO A 88 8.30 -22.42 -13.38
C PRO A 88 9.39 -21.43 -12.95
N GLU A 89 10.41 -21.92 -12.23
CA GLU A 89 11.49 -21.10 -11.69
C GLU A 89 12.16 -20.25 -12.80
N GLY A 90 12.33 -18.95 -12.55
CA GLY A 90 12.83 -17.99 -13.54
C GLY A 90 11.81 -17.57 -14.62
N GLY A 91 10.65 -18.23 -14.69
CA GLY A 91 9.54 -17.91 -15.57
C GLY A 91 8.95 -16.53 -15.29
N LYS A 92 8.33 -15.94 -16.32
CA LYS A 92 7.70 -14.62 -16.26
C LYS A 92 6.27 -14.70 -16.79
N THR A 93 5.38 -13.93 -16.20
CA THR A 93 4.00 -13.75 -16.65
C THR A 93 3.53 -12.33 -16.35
N GLU A 94 2.42 -11.92 -16.96
CA GLU A 94 1.82 -10.60 -16.77
C GLU A 94 0.32 -10.75 -16.53
N PHE A 95 -0.23 -9.88 -15.69
CA PHE A 95 -1.65 -9.82 -15.38
C PHE A 95 -2.15 -8.38 -15.49
N ALA A 96 -3.34 -8.21 -16.05
CA ALA A 96 -4.15 -7.02 -15.82
C ALA A 96 -5.17 -7.34 -14.72
N LEU A 97 -5.24 -6.49 -13.70
CA LEU A 97 -6.13 -6.67 -12.54
C LEU A 97 -7.08 -5.49 -12.43
N GLU A 98 -8.35 -5.75 -12.16
CA GLU A 98 -9.22 -4.70 -11.63
C GLU A 98 -8.92 -4.51 -10.14
N ALA A 99 -8.90 -3.29 -9.65
CA ALA A 99 -8.66 -2.99 -8.24
C ALA A 99 -9.60 -1.89 -7.76
N SER A 100 -10.12 -2.02 -6.54
CA SER A 100 -10.80 -0.90 -5.86
C SER A 100 -9.91 0.33 -5.82
N GLY A 101 -10.49 1.52 -5.93
CA GLY A 101 -9.73 2.78 -6.01
C GLY A 101 -8.94 3.01 -7.31
N ALA A 102 -8.92 2.07 -8.26
CA ALA A 102 -8.32 2.25 -9.58
C ALA A 102 -9.41 2.37 -10.67
N ALA A 103 -9.32 3.42 -11.49
CA ALA A 103 -10.28 3.66 -12.58
C ALA A 103 -10.02 2.78 -13.82
N MET A 104 -8.79 2.31 -13.98
CA MET A 104 -8.34 1.48 -15.10
C MET A 104 -7.69 0.20 -14.56
N PRO A 105 -7.65 -0.88 -15.37
CA PRO A 105 -6.90 -2.07 -15.01
C PRO A 105 -5.45 -1.75 -14.66
N VAL A 106 -4.95 -2.45 -13.65
CA VAL A 106 -3.61 -2.30 -13.10
C VAL A 106 -2.74 -3.41 -13.66
N HIS A 107 -1.68 -3.05 -14.39
CA HIS A 107 -0.77 -4.03 -14.95
C HIS A 107 0.27 -4.49 -13.92
N CYS A 108 0.44 -5.80 -13.83
CA CYS A 108 1.40 -6.46 -12.97
C CYS A 108 2.29 -7.39 -13.78
N GLN A 109 3.60 -7.30 -13.58
CA GLN A 109 4.57 -8.27 -14.09
C GLN A 109 5.06 -9.14 -12.93
N VAL A 110 5.15 -10.45 -13.17
CA VAL A 110 5.57 -11.41 -12.15
C VAL A 110 6.69 -12.28 -12.70
N LYS A 111 7.75 -12.44 -11.91
CA LYS A 111 8.81 -13.42 -12.16
C LYS A 111 8.93 -14.34 -10.94
N GLN A 112 8.94 -15.65 -11.13
CA GLN A 112 9.31 -16.56 -10.03
C GLN A 112 10.83 -16.52 -9.79
N ASP A 113 11.22 -16.42 -8.53
CA ASP A 113 12.62 -16.30 -8.11
C ASP A 113 12.82 -16.88 -6.71
N GLY A 114 13.53 -17.99 -6.60
CA GLY A 114 13.97 -18.56 -5.33
C GLY A 114 12.83 -18.97 -4.39
N GLY A 115 11.71 -19.47 -4.94
CA GLY A 115 10.52 -19.83 -4.15
C GLY A 115 9.64 -18.65 -3.73
N ALA A 116 9.98 -17.43 -4.15
CA ALA A 116 9.15 -16.24 -4.04
C ALA A 116 8.81 -15.70 -5.42
N TYR A 117 8.06 -14.59 -5.46
CA TYR A 117 7.67 -13.90 -6.68
C TYR A 117 8.20 -12.47 -6.65
N ILE A 118 8.94 -12.07 -7.68
CA ILE A 118 9.29 -10.68 -7.90
C ILE A 118 8.16 -10.05 -8.72
N CYS A 119 7.40 -9.17 -8.08
CA CYS A 119 6.25 -8.52 -8.66
C CYS A 119 6.56 -7.05 -8.92
N GLU A 120 6.19 -6.56 -10.10
CA GLU A 120 6.18 -5.15 -10.45
C GLU A 120 4.75 -4.74 -10.76
N VAL A 121 4.30 -3.62 -10.21
CA VAL A 121 2.93 -3.12 -10.37
C VAL A 121 2.93 -1.65 -10.77
N GLU A 122 2.01 -1.28 -11.65
CA GLU A 122 1.73 0.11 -11.99
C GLU A 122 1.05 0.85 -10.82
N MET A 123 1.54 2.05 -10.56
CA MET A 123 1.03 2.91 -9.49
C MET A 123 0.37 4.15 -10.10
N PRO A 124 -0.67 4.71 -9.44
CA PRO A 124 -1.25 5.97 -9.85
C PRO A 124 -0.18 7.07 -9.94
N VAL A 125 -0.19 7.83 -11.03
CA VAL A 125 0.61 9.06 -11.13
C VAL A 125 -0.04 10.15 -10.26
N PRO A 126 0.74 10.98 -9.55
CA PRO A 126 0.19 12.03 -8.72
C PRO A 126 -0.45 13.14 -9.58
N GLU A 127 -1.54 13.72 -9.09
CA GLU A 127 -2.24 14.84 -9.73
C GLU A 127 -1.44 16.14 -9.60
N ARG A 128 -0.70 16.29 -8.49
CA ARG A 128 0.12 17.47 -8.23
C ARG A 128 1.32 17.13 -7.37
N LEU A 129 2.43 17.80 -7.69
CA LEU A 129 3.68 17.78 -6.94
C LEU A 129 4.03 19.22 -6.58
N GLU A 130 4.32 19.48 -5.31
CA GLU A 130 4.68 20.81 -4.83
C GLU A 130 5.67 20.76 -3.67
N ARG A 131 6.35 21.88 -3.42
CA ARG A 131 7.12 22.09 -2.19
C ARG A 131 6.33 23.03 -1.28
N ALA A 132 6.38 22.76 0.02
CA ALA A 132 5.76 23.61 1.02
C ALA A 132 6.68 23.69 2.26
N SER A 133 6.52 24.76 3.03
CA SER A 133 7.16 24.92 4.32
C SER A 133 6.08 25.03 5.39
N VAL A 134 6.19 24.29 6.48
CA VAL A 134 5.23 24.31 7.58
C VAL A 134 5.96 24.49 8.89
N SER A 135 5.51 25.45 9.70
CA SER A 135 6.05 25.67 11.04
C SER A 135 5.30 24.80 12.06
N VAL A 136 6.02 23.90 12.72
CA VAL A 136 5.48 23.04 13.79
C VAL A 136 6.31 23.29 15.05
N GLU A 137 5.67 23.81 16.11
CA GLU A 137 6.32 24.12 17.39
C GLU A 137 7.58 25.01 17.25
N GLY A 138 7.52 25.98 16.34
CA GLY A 138 8.61 26.93 16.09
C GLY A 138 9.77 26.36 15.27
N ARG A 139 9.60 25.19 14.64
CA ARG A 139 10.53 24.64 13.65
C ARG A 139 9.89 24.66 12.27
N ASP A 140 10.58 25.25 11.31
CA ASP A 140 10.16 25.22 9.91
C ASP A 140 10.62 23.91 9.28
N ILE A 141 9.67 23.20 8.70
CA ILE A 141 9.88 21.90 8.04
C ILE A 141 9.57 22.07 6.56
N GLU A 142 10.57 21.82 5.73
CA GLU A 142 10.40 21.72 4.28
C GLU A 142 9.79 20.36 3.92
N LEU A 143 8.77 20.39 3.08
CA LEU A 143 7.96 19.23 2.69
C LEU A 143 7.88 19.15 1.17
N GLY A 144 8.06 17.96 0.62
CA GLY A 144 7.54 17.61 -0.70
C GLY A 144 6.11 17.10 -0.59
N ILE A 145 5.13 17.77 -1.17
CA ILE A 145 3.74 17.31 -1.16
C ILE A 145 3.43 16.62 -2.48
N VAL A 146 2.98 15.37 -2.39
CA VAL A 146 2.54 14.53 -3.52
C VAL A 146 1.05 14.27 -3.37
N ARG A 147 0.22 14.88 -4.22
CA ARG A 147 -1.24 14.78 -4.12
C ARG A 147 -1.82 13.77 -5.09
N TYR A 148 -2.77 12.99 -4.58
CA TYR A 148 -3.68 12.14 -5.32
C TYR A 148 -5.11 12.60 -5.05
N ARG A 149 -6.08 11.98 -5.74
CA ARG A 149 -7.49 12.31 -5.64
C ARG A 149 -8.03 12.34 -4.20
N ASP A 150 -7.77 11.27 -3.45
CA ASP A 150 -8.37 11.05 -2.11
C ASP A 150 -7.32 10.92 -0.99
N SER A 151 -6.04 11.17 -1.32
CA SER A 151 -4.92 11.09 -0.36
C SER A 151 -3.78 12.01 -0.77
N PHE A 152 -2.87 12.26 0.15
CA PHE A 152 -1.59 12.86 -0.21
C PHE A 152 -0.47 12.39 0.71
N HIS A 153 0.75 12.44 0.20
CA HIS A 153 1.95 12.15 0.95
C HIS A 153 2.81 13.40 1.10
N ALA A 154 3.31 13.64 2.31
CA ALA A 154 4.30 14.65 2.63
C ALA A 154 5.66 13.96 2.82
N ILE A 155 6.58 14.20 1.90
CA ILE A 155 7.97 13.73 1.94
C ILE A 155 8.79 14.71 2.77
N ILE A 156 9.48 14.20 3.79
CA ILE A 156 10.36 14.98 4.66
C ILE A 156 11.74 14.34 4.61
N GLU A 157 12.71 15.06 4.04
CA GLU A 157 14.09 14.60 4.06
C GLU A 157 14.68 14.83 5.46
N VAL A 158 15.23 13.77 6.06
CA VAL A 158 15.79 13.78 7.40
C VAL A 158 17.14 13.09 7.43
N GLU A 159 18.05 13.55 8.28
CA GLU A 159 19.32 12.86 8.51
C GLU A 159 19.13 11.64 9.43
N HIS A 160 18.31 11.80 10.47
CA HIS A 160 18.07 10.81 11.51
C HIS A 160 16.59 10.75 11.86
N VAL A 161 16.13 9.57 12.29
CA VAL A 161 14.77 9.38 12.83
C VAL A 161 14.90 9.02 14.31
N ASP A 162 14.62 9.97 15.17
CA ASP A 162 14.55 9.79 16.62
C ASP A 162 13.10 9.85 17.12
N HIS A 163 12.90 9.73 18.44
CA HIS A 163 11.58 9.83 19.05
C HIS A 163 10.90 11.19 18.80
N LEU A 164 11.68 12.27 18.70
CA LEU A 164 11.15 13.60 18.46
C LEU A 164 10.62 13.74 17.03
N ALA A 165 11.39 13.28 16.03
CA ALA A 165 10.99 13.26 14.63
C ALA A 165 9.70 12.46 14.42
N ARG A 166 9.58 11.32 15.10
CA ARG A 166 8.34 10.52 15.08
C ARG A 166 7.17 11.30 15.67
N ALA A 167 7.33 11.82 16.89
CA ALA A 167 6.26 12.57 17.56
C ALA A 167 5.83 13.83 16.77
N MET A 168 6.79 14.53 16.15
CA MET A 168 6.51 15.67 15.25
C MET A 168 5.75 15.23 14.00
N SER A 169 6.10 14.10 13.40
CA SER A 169 5.41 13.54 12.23
C SER A 169 3.96 13.20 12.55
N GLU A 170 3.70 12.62 13.71
CA GLU A 170 2.35 12.30 14.18
C GLU A 170 1.51 13.57 14.39
N ARG A 171 2.10 14.63 14.97
CA ARG A 171 1.42 15.94 15.11
C ARG A 171 1.15 16.57 13.74
N LEU A 172 2.14 16.58 12.86
CA LEU A 172 2.00 17.12 11.51
C LEU A 172 0.91 16.38 10.73
N ALA A 173 0.87 15.05 10.79
CA ALA A 173 -0.16 14.24 10.14
C ALA A 173 -1.57 14.65 10.60
N ARG A 174 -1.77 14.90 11.91
CA ARG A 174 -3.05 15.38 12.45
C ARG A 174 -3.42 16.77 11.93
N LEU A 175 -2.48 17.72 11.95
CA LEU A 175 -2.70 19.08 11.44
C LEU A 175 -3.06 19.07 9.96
N LEU A 176 -2.30 18.30 9.17
CA LEU A 176 -2.52 18.12 7.75
C LEU A 176 -3.86 17.47 7.44
N GLY A 177 -4.26 16.45 8.20
CA GLY A 177 -5.55 15.78 8.04
C GLY A 177 -6.75 16.69 8.33
N ILE A 178 -6.61 17.62 9.28
CA ILE A 178 -7.62 18.67 9.54
C ILE A 178 -7.66 19.64 8.36
N ALA A 179 -6.49 20.14 7.93
CA ALA A 179 -6.39 21.12 6.85
C ALA A 179 -6.88 20.60 5.50
N SER A 180 -6.78 19.30 5.25
CA SER A 180 -7.23 18.65 4.01
C SER A 180 -8.69 18.18 4.04
N GLY A 181 -9.46 18.52 5.08
CA GLY A 181 -10.87 18.10 5.17
C GLY A 181 -11.07 16.60 5.37
N GLY A 182 -10.10 15.90 5.97
CA GLY A 182 -10.23 14.48 6.35
C GLY A 182 -9.62 13.47 5.37
N SER A 183 -8.94 13.90 4.30
CA SER A 183 -8.20 13.00 3.41
C SER A 183 -7.15 12.16 4.14
N LEU A 184 -6.83 10.98 3.60
CA LEU A 184 -5.72 10.16 4.09
C LEU A 184 -4.40 10.93 3.94
N VAL A 185 -3.59 10.93 4.99
CA VAL A 185 -2.29 11.62 5.05
C VAL A 185 -1.19 10.61 5.27
N GLY A 186 -0.19 10.58 4.39
CA GLY A 186 1.06 9.85 4.63
C GLY A 186 2.21 10.81 4.91
N ILE A 187 2.92 10.63 6.02
CA ILE A 187 4.20 11.29 6.28
C ILE A 187 5.33 10.31 5.95
N MET A 188 6.21 10.73 5.05
CA MET A 188 7.27 9.90 4.50
C MET A 188 8.61 10.47 4.97
N LEU A 189 9.13 9.96 6.09
CA LEU A 189 10.44 10.35 6.59
C LEU A 189 11.51 9.65 5.75
N TYR A 190 12.28 10.41 4.98
CA TYR A 190 13.23 9.87 4.01
C TYR A 190 14.67 10.24 4.37
N ARG A 191 15.52 9.22 4.56
CA ARG A 191 16.98 9.37 4.69
C ARG A 191 17.63 9.20 3.33
N SER A 192 18.01 10.30 2.70
CA SER A 192 18.57 10.31 1.35
C SER A 192 19.95 9.65 1.25
N ALA A 193 20.74 9.65 2.33
CA ALA A 193 22.08 9.05 2.35
C ALA A 193 22.06 7.51 2.20
N SER A 194 20.99 6.85 2.64
CA SER A 194 20.87 5.38 2.72
C SER A 194 19.69 4.83 1.93
N ASN A 195 18.91 5.71 1.29
CA ASN A 195 17.62 5.44 0.64
C ASN A 195 16.63 4.74 1.57
N GLU A 196 16.53 5.18 2.82
CA GLU A 196 15.61 4.60 3.80
C GLU A 196 14.38 5.46 3.97
N LEU A 197 13.21 4.83 3.93
CA LEU A 197 11.92 5.44 4.12
C LEU A 197 11.27 4.85 5.36
N LEU A 198 10.80 5.72 6.25
CA LEU A 198 9.93 5.35 7.34
C LEU A 198 8.55 6.00 7.12
N PRO A 199 7.56 5.20 6.69
CA PRO A 199 6.22 5.69 6.38
C PRO A 199 5.33 5.73 7.63
N LEU A 200 4.60 6.83 7.80
CA LEU A 200 3.49 6.98 8.73
C LEU A 200 2.22 7.26 7.94
N ILE A 201 1.19 6.45 8.12
CA ILE A 201 -0.13 6.65 7.53
C ILE A 201 -1.11 7.08 8.61
N TYR A 202 -1.86 8.15 8.33
CA TYR A 202 -2.94 8.65 9.17
C TYR A 202 -4.24 8.70 8.37
N VAL A 203 -5.28 8.05 8.92
CA VAL A 203 -6.62 8.03 8.35
C VAL A 203 -7.53 8.83 9.30
N PRO A 204 -7.83 10.11 8.99
CA PRO A 204 -8.59 10.97 9.90
C PRO A 204 -9.98 10.43 10.25
N ALA A 205 -10.68 9.85 9.27
CA ALA A 205 -12.02 9.29 9.45
C ALA A 205 -12.09 8.16 10.50
N LEU A 206 -10.98 7.44 10.70
CA LEU A 206 -10.86 6.36 11.68
C LEU A 206 -10.05 6.77 12.92
N ASN A 207 -9.51 7.99 12.95
CA ASN A 207 -8.49 8.44 13.90
C ASN A 207 -7.37 7.39 14.11
N SER A 208 -7.00 6.71 13.03
CA SER A 208 -6.02 5.62 13.04
C SER A 208 -4.69 6.12 12.48
N MET A 209 -3.61 5.78 13.16
CA MET A 209 -2.26 6.19 12.80
C MET A 209 -1.30 5.00 12.92
N ILE A 210 -0.64 4.67 11.82
CA ILE A 210 0.15 3.44 11.70
C ILE A 210 1.51 3.79 11.09
N TRP A 211 2.57 3.35 11.75
CA TRP A 211 3.90 3.30 11.16
C TRP A 211 4.03 1.97 10.41
N GLU A 212 3.95 2.01 9.09
CA GLU A 212 3.92 0.81 8.27
C GLU A 212 5.30 0.17 8.14
N GLN A 213 5.32 -1.16 8.01
CA GLN A 213 6.56 -1.89 7.76
C GLN A 213 7.02 -1.73 6.30
N GLY A 214 6.08 -1.74 5.36
CA GLY A 214 6.36 -1.58 3.93
C GLY A 214 5.23 -0.86 3.20
N CYS A 215 5.47 0.39 2.81
CA CYS A 215 4.49 1.26 2.16
C CYS A 215 4.76 1.37 0.65
N GLY A 216 3.95 0.67 -0.15
CA GLY A 216 4.05 0.72 -1.61
C GLY A 216 3.71 2.10 -2.17
N SER A 217 2.63 2.73 -1.67
CA SER A 217 2.20 4.06 -2.09
C SER A 217 3.19 5.15 -1.67
N GLY A 218 3.74 5.07 -0.45
CA GLY A 218 4.81 5.96 0.03
C GLY A 218 6.09 5.86 -0.81
N THR A 219 6.48 4.64 -1.17
CA THR A 219 7.63 4.40 -2.07
C THR A 219 7.40 5.00 -3.45
N ALA A 220 6.19 4.82 -4.01
CA ALA A 220 5.81 5.41 -5.28
C ALA A 220 5.85 6.95 -5.22
N SER A 221 5.27 7.57 -4.19
CA SER A 221 5.28 9.02 -4.03
C SER A 221 6.67 9.60 -3.83
N LEU A 222 7.53 8.93 -3.06
CA LEU A 222 8.93 9.32 -2.93
C LEU A 222 9.63 9.28 -4.28
N GLY A 223 9.48 8.20 -5.06
CA GLY A 223 10.07 8.12 -6.39
C GLY A 223 9.57 9.21 -7.34
N ALA A 224 8.27 9.50 -7.33
CA ALA A 224 7.68 10.60 -8.08
C ALA A 224 8.27 11.96 -7.67
N TYR A 225 8.36 12.23 -6.35
CA TYR A 225 8.93 13.46 -5.82
C TYR A 225 10.42 13.62 -6.20
N LEU A 226 11.22 12.55 -6.08
CA LEU A 226 12.63 12.56 -6.44
C LEU A 226 12.83 12.76 -7.95
N ALA A 227 12.00 12.12 -8.78
CA ALA A 227 12.07 12.26 -10.23
C ALA A 227 11.72 13.69 -10.67
N TRP A 228 10.65 14.24 -10.11
CA TRP A 228 10.21 15.62 -10.37
C TRP A 228 11.21 16.65 -9.86
N SER A 229 11.67 16.54 -8.61
CA SER A 229 12.58 17.52 -8.02
C SER A 229 13.95 17.56 -8.70
N ARG A 230 14.40 16.43 -9.25
CA ARG A 230 15.68 16.28 -9.95
C ARG A 230 15.57 16.37 -11.47
N GLN A 231 14.35 16.45 -12.00
CA GLN A 231 14.05 16.50 -13.45
C GLN A 231 14.68 15.32 -14.22
N GLN A 232 14.60 14.11 -13.66
CA GLN A 232 15.19 12.91 -14.27
C GLN A 232 14.40 11.65 -13.94
N ASN A 233 14.62 10.60 -14.73
CA ASN A 233 14.10 9.28 -14.40
C ASN A 233 14.76 8.74 -13.13
N ILE A 234 13.97 8.05 -12.30
CA ILE A 234 14.43 7.41 -11.07
C ILE A 234 14.15 5.91 -11.16
N ALA A 235 15.16 5.10 -10.83
CA ALA A 235 15.04 3.66 -10.67
C ALA A 235 15.93 3.25 -9.50
N ILE A 236 15.40 3.27 -8.28
CA ILE A 236 16.20 3.08 -7.06
C ILE A 236 15.51 2.14 -6.05
N PRO A 237 16.29 1.38 -5.26
CA PRO A 237 15.77 0.68 -4.09
C PRO A 237 15.47 1.67 -2.96
N ILE A 238 14.28 1.55 -2.37
CA ILE A 238 13.89 2.24 -1.13
C ILE A 238 13.78 1.19 -0.01
N ARG A 239 14.67 1.30 0.97
CA ARG A 239 14.68 0.46 2.17
C ARG A 239 13.64 0.96 3.16
N GLN A 240 12.95 0.05 3.81
CA GLN A 240 11.89 0.28 4.77
C GLN A 240 12.06 -0.72 5.92
N PRO A 241 11.37 -0.54 7.07
CA PRO A 241 11.48 -1.46 8.20
C PRO A 241 11.23 -2.94 7.82
N GLY A 242 10.31 -3.18 6.89
CA GLY A 242 9.92 -4.50 6.40
C GLY A 242 10.79 -5.09 5.30
N GLY A 243 11.71 -4.31 4.71
CA GLY A 243 12.55 -4.74 3.59
C GLY A 243 12.65 -3.67 2.51
N CYS A 244 12.74 -4.07 1.23
CA CYS A 244 13.04 -3.14 0.14
C CYS A 244 11.97 -3.15 -0.94
N ILE A 245 11.49 -1.97 -1.33
CA ILE A 245 10.64 -1.76 -2.51
C ILE A 245 11.44 -0.92 -3.51
N HIS A 246 11.56 -1.38 -4.74
CA HIS A 246 12.16 -0.60 -5.83
C HIS A 246 11.10 0.30 -6.44
N VAL A 247 11.42 1.57 -6.66
CA VAL A 247 10.56 2.49 -7.39
C VAL A 247 11.17 2.78 -8.76
N ILE A 248 10.32 2.79 -9.79
CA ILE A 248 10.65 3.20 -11.14
C ILE A 248 9.70 4.35 -11.51
N ALA A 249 10.24 5.55 -11.67
CA ALA A 249 9.49 6.74 -12.04
C ALA A 249 10.09 7.38 -13.28
N ALA A 250 9.29 7.58 -14.32
CA ALA A 250 9.69 8.33 -15.50
C ALA A 250 9.22 9.78 -15.38
N CYS A 251 10.14 10.72 -15.61
CA CYS A 251 9.86 12.15 -15.59
C CYS A 251 10.28 12.78 -16.92
N SER A 252 9.38 13.53 -17.54
CA SER A 252 9.64 14.29 -18.75
C SER A 252 8.99 15.66 -18.64
N ASN A 253 9.73 16.72 -18.97
CA ASN A 253 9.25 18.11 -18.91
C ASN A 253 8.60 18.48 -17.56
N GLY A 254 9.17 18.02 -16.45
CA GLY A 254 8.66 18.26 -15.10
C GLY A 254 7.34 17.57 -14.78
N GLN A 255 6.92 16.56 -15.55
CA GLN A 255 5.74 15.75 -15.29
C GLN A 255 6.11 14.27 -15.16
N ILE A 256 5.44 13.59 -14.24
CA ILE A 256 5.59 12.14 -14.06
C ILE A 256 4.71 11.43 -15.09
N SER A 257 5.33 10.73 -16.02
CA SER A 257 4.63 10.03 -17.11
C SER A 257 4.35 8.56 -16.79
N SER A 258 5.14 7.95 -15.91
CA SER A 258 4.87 6.60 -15.41
C SER A 258 5.46 6.40 -14.03
N LEU A 259 4.80 5.53 -13.25
CA LEU A 259 5.21 5.18 -11.90
C LEU A 259 4.93 3.71 -11.66
N ARG A 260 5.94 2.97 -11.22
CA ARG A 260 5.86 1.55 -10.89
C ARG A 260 6.62 1.28 -9.62
N ILE A 261 6.17 0.28 -8.87
CA ILE A 261 6.93 -0.28 -7.76
C ILE A 261 7.17 -1.75 -8.00
N LYS A 262 8.28 -2.26 -7.46
CA LYS A 262 8.70 -3.64 -7.59
C LYS A 262 9.21 -4.19 -6.27
N SER A 263 8.75 -5.36 -5.87
CA SER A 263 9.19 -6.00 -4.63
C SER A 263 9.08 -7.53 -4.72
N SER A 264 9.70 -8.21 -3.75
CA SER A 264 9.51 -9.65 -3.57
C SER A 264 8.26 -9.89 -2.73
N VAL A 265 7.46 -10.86 -3.15
CA VAL A 265 6.26 -11.35 -2.47
C VAL A 265 6.41 -12.84 -2.22
N SER A 266 6.28 -13.25 -0.97
CA SER A 266 6.20 -14.66 -0.59
C SER A 266 4.78 -15.04 -0.20
N ILE A 267 4.30 -16.19 -0.64
CA ILE A 267 3.07 -16.79 -0.13
C ILE A 267 3.42 -17.54 1.15
N VAL A 268 2.91 -17.09 2.30
CA VAL A 268 3.32 -17.62 3.61
C VAL A 268 2.33 -18.61 4.21
N ALA A 269 1.06 -18.55 3.81
CA ALA A 269 0.04 -19.51 4.24
C ALA A 269 -1.13 -19.54 3.25
N GLN A 270 -1.77 -20.70 3.15
CA GLN A 270 -3.06 -20.87 2.48
C GLN A 270 -3.92 -21.78 3.35
N GLY A 271 -5.21 -21.48 3.48
CA GLY A 271 -6.08 -22.34 4.25
C GLY A 271 -7.48 -21.77 4.42
N ARG A 272 -8.15 -22.27 5.47
CA ARG A 272 -9.47 -21.83 5.86
C ARG A 272 -9.43 -21.09 7.18
N ALA A 273 -10.23 -20.04 7.26
CA ALA A 273 -10.42 -19.25 8.46
C ALA A 273 -11.90 -19.23 8.83
N TYR A 274 -12.16 -19.06 10.12
CA TYR A 274 -13.52 -18.92 10.64
C TYR A 274 -13.64 -17.55 11.29
N VAL A 275 -14.62 -16.76 10.88
CA VAL A 275 -14.94 -15.44 11.44
C VAL A 275 -16.38 -15.40 11.91
N ASP A 276 -16.68 -14.57 12.90
CA ASP A 276 -18.03 -14.45 13.43
C ASP A 276 -18.91 -13.64 12.47
N ASP A 277 -20.11 -14.15 12.19
CA ASP A 277 -21.10 -13.56 11.27
C ASP A 277 -21.89 -12.39 11.90
N ASN A 278 -21.75 -12.17 13.21
CA ASN A 278 -22.57 -11.19 13.93
C ASN A 278 -22.05 -9.75 13.73
N ILE A 279 -22.57 -9.03 12.74
CA ILE A 279 -22.32 -7.61 12.50
C ILE A 279 -22.83 -6.71 13.66
N GLN A 280 -23.68 -7.23 14.56
CA GLN A 280 -24.45 -6.43 15.54
C GLN A 280 -23.79 -6.11 16.90
N ASN A 281 -22.53 -6.49 17.19
CA ASN A 281 -21.98 -6.35 18.55
C ASN A 281 -20.89 -5.27 18.77
N LEU A 282 -20.61 -4.39 17.82
CA LEU A 282 -19.63 -3.30 18.01
C LEU A 282 -20.14 -2.12 18.86
N GLY A 283 -21.38 -2.16 19.35
CA GLY A 283 -21.99 -1.14 20.22
C GLY A 283 -22.21 -1.56 21.68
N GLY A 284 -21.69 -2.72 22.10
CA GLY A 284 -21.96 -3.33 23.41
C GLY A 284 -20.78 -3.23 24.37
N ARG A 285 -20.83 -2.24 25.27
CA ARG A 285 -20.12 -2.09 26.55
C ARG A 285 -19.20 -3.24 27.00
N CYS A 286 -17.96 -2.89 27.30
CA CYS A 286 -17.31 -3.18 28.59
C CYS A 286 -16.66 -1.89 29.08
#